data_AF-A0AAU2B019-F1
#
_entry.id   AF-A0AAU2B019-F1
#
_cell.length_a   1.000
_cell.length_b   1.000
_cell.length_c   1.000
_cell.angle_alpha   90.00
_cell.angle_beta   90.00
_cell.angle_gamma   90.00
#
_symmetry.space_group_name_H-M   'P 1'
#
loop_
_entity.id
_entity.type
_entity.pdbx_description
1 polymer ?
#
loop_
_entity_poly.entity_id
_entity_poly.type
_entity_poly.pdbx_seq_one_letter_code
_entity_poly.pdbx_strand_id
1 'polypeptide(L)'
;MRAEQEERRLFEVMRRLEPEEYRQARALLAECPAGPLRVLRKRWDRLWMRFDFFEAVSDWPWCQLEGWWYPCPKCRWPMRVVEIGREVEVRCEAHRPRGVHYRMSQEQSGRGVAPTLVGTGKVSDPVVGLPASSDHLALSRPVWRYGVLPTLLEIELRDRLKVRAHVRVEMWPGEPRPDEYDLKITVAVPGRPVRTWRVDAKDWASAAALAQALLEREPKPYTLYIVVPDHQAHEVAYLKQRLAGRRTKVLTLTRIVDQVKRAAGGRDE
;
A
#
# COMPACT_ATOMS: atom_id res chain seq x y z
N MET A 1 12.56 -16.05 -7.73
CA MET A 1 12.17 -17.37 -7.18
C MET A 1 11.40 -17.27 -5.84
N ARG A 2 12.03 -17.04 -4.67
CA ARG A 2 11.29 -17.02 -3.37
C ARG A 2 10.22 -15.92 -3.28
N ALA A 3 10.53 -14.70 -3.73
CA ALA A 3 9.58 -13.58 -3.68
C ALA A 3 8.34 -13.78 -4.56
N GLU A 4 8.52 -14.30 -5.78
CA GLU A 4 7.41 -14.61 -6.70
C GLU A 4 6.55 -15.78 -6.20
N GLN A 5 7.18 -16.75 -5.52
CA GLN A 5 6.45 -17.86 -4.88
C GLN A 5 5.58 -17.36 -3.72
N GLU A 6 6.10 -16.48 -2.87
CA GLU A 6 5.32 -15.89 -1.77
C GLU A 6 4.20 -14.98 -2.27
N GLU A 7 4.44 -14.18 -3.32
CA GLU A 7 3.40 -13.38 -3.98
C GLU A 7 2.27 -14.28 -4.52
N ARG A 8 2.62 -15.34 -5.26
CA ARG A 8 1.63 -16.32 -5.75
C ARG A 8 0.87 -16.99 -4.62
N ARG A 9 1.56 -17.41 -3.56
CA ARG A 9 0.93 -18.01 -2.36
C ARG A 9 -0.04 -17.04 -1.71
N LEU A 10 0.31 -15.76 -1.58
CA LEU A 10 -0.60 -14.73 -1.07
C LEU A 10 -1.86 -14.66 -1.92
N PHE A 11 -1.72 -14.53 -3.25
CA PHE A 11 -2.89 -14.45 -4.14
C PHE A 11 -3.76 -15.71 -4.08
N GLU A 12 -3.16 -16.89 -3.98
CA GLU A 12 -3.90 -18.15 -3.83
C GLU A 12 -4.67 -18.22 -2.52
N VAL A 13 -4.07 -17.79 -1.40
CA VAL A 13 -4.74 -17.73 -0.10
C VAL A 13 -5.91 -16.74 -0.18
N MET A 14 -5.67 -15.53 -0.69
CA MET A 14 -6.71 -14.49 -0.83
C MET A 14 -7.89 -14.98 -1.69
N ARG A 15 -7.62 -15.65 -2.81
CA ARG A 15 -8.65 -16.15 -3.74
C ARG A 15 -9.56 -17.24 -3.15
N ARG A 16 -9.12 -17.93 -2.09
CA ARG A 16 -9.88 -18.99 -1.41
C ARG A 16 -10.73 -18.47 -0.26
N LEU A 17 -10.63 -17.18 0.07
CA LEU A 17 -11.42 -16.58 1.14
C LEU A 17 -12.85 -16.30 0.66
N GLU A 18 -13.79 -16.42 1.58
CA GLU A 18 -15.14 -15.90 1.38
C GLU A 18 -15.09 -14.37 1.22
N PRO A 19 -16.05 -13.74 0.52
CA PRO A 19 -15.99 -12.31 0.21
C PRO A 19 -15.77 -11.39 1.42
N GLU A 20 -16.42 -11.67 2.55
CA GLU A 20 -16.22 -10.90 3.78
C GLU A 20 -14.82 -11.11 4.38
N GLU A 21 -14.32 -12.36 4.37
CA GLU A 21 -12.97 -12.68 4.84
C GLU A 21 -11.89 -12.05 3.96
N TYR A 22 -12.11 -12.01 2.64
CA TYR A 22 -11.23 -11.31 1.69
C TYR A 22 -11.15 -9.81 2.03
N ARG A 23 -12.29 -9.14 2.22
CA ARG A 23 -12.34 -7.71 2.56
C ARG A 23 -11.67 -7.44 3.91
N GLN A 24 -11.91 -8.30 4.89
CA GLN A 24 -11.25 -8.24 6.20
C GLN A 24 -9.73 -8.42 6.07
N ALA A 25 -9.27 -9.42 5.31
CA ALA A 25 -7.85 -9.66 5.08
C ALA A 25 -7.16 -8.48 4.39
N ARG A 26 -7.78 -7.90 3.36
CA ARG A 26 -7.27 -6.68 2.70
C ARG A 26 -7.10 -5.54 3.71
N ALA A 27 -8.11 -5.23 4.50
CA ALA A 27 -8.01 -4.18 5.52
C ALA A 27 -6.86 -4.46 6.52
N LEU A 28 -6.73 -5.70 6.98
CA LEU A 28 -5.68 -6.11 7.92
C LEU A 28 -4.27 -6.02 7.33
N LEU A 29 -4.07 -6.28 6.03
CA LEU A 29 -2.78 -6.07 5.37
C LEU A 29 -2.33 -4.61 5.53
N ALA A 30 -3.22 -3.64 5.34
CA ALA A 30 -2.88 -2.22 5.50
C ALA A 30 -2.76 -1.79 6.97
N GLU A 31 -3.62 -2.30 7.84
CA GLU A 31 -3.71 -1.83 9.23
C GLU A 31 -2.71 -2.50 10.17
N CYS A 32 -2.46 -3.79 9.99
CA CYS A 32 -1.67 -4.61 10.91
C CYS A 32 -0.54 -5.39 10.19
N PRO A 33 0.34 -4.72 9.42
CA PRO A 33 1.41 -5.40 8.69
C PRO A 33 2.62 -5.76 9.55
N ALA A 34 2.76 -5.15 10.74
CA ALA A 34 3.83 -5.43 11.68
C ALA A 34 3.43 -4.99 13.10
N GLY A 35 4.10 -5.55 14.10
CA GLY A 35 3.91 -5.20 15.51
C GLY A 35 4.12 -6.36 16.47
N PRO A 36 3.74 -6.20 17.75
CA PRO A 36 3.85 -7.26 18.75
C PRO A 36 2.97 -8.46 18.39
N LEU A 37 3.50 -9.68 18.53
CA LEU A 37 2.83 -10.95 18.24
C LEU A 37 1.44 -11.03 18.87
N ARG A 38 1.31 -10.65 20.14
CA ARG A 38 0.02 -10.65 20.86
C ARG A 38 -1.03 -9.76 20.19
N VAL A 39 -0.62 -8.58 19.70
CA VAL A 39 -1.51 -7.63 19.03
C VAL A 39 -1.90 -8.17 17.66
N LEU A 40 -0.93 -8.67 16.89
CA LEU A 40 -1.17 -9.23 15.56
C LEU A 40 -2.12 -10.44 15.62
N ARG A 41 -1.86 -11.41 16.52
CA ARG A 41 -2.75 -12.55 16.75
C ARG A 41 -4.19 -12.13 17.07
N LYS A 42 -4.35 -11.11 17.93
CA LYS A 42 -5.68 -10.61 18.31
C LYS A 42 -6.39 -9.91 17.14
N ARG A 43 -5.66 -9.15 16.32
CA ARG A 43 -6.24 -8.37 15.20
C ARG A 43 -6.60 -9.26 14.00
N TRP A 44 -5.73 -10.20 13.67
CA TRP A 44 -5.94 -11.15 12.58
C TRP A 44 -6.88 -12.30 12.97
N ASP A 45 -6.95 -12.66 14.25
CA ASP A 45 -7.90 -13.61 14.82
C ASP A 45 -7.99 -14.91 13.99
N ARG A 46 -9.17 -15.29 13.47
CA ARG A 46 -9.37 -16.48 12.63
C ARG A 46 -8.50 -16.52 11.36
N LEU A 47 -8.04 -15.37 10.86
CA LEU A 47 -7.18 -15.29 9.69
C LEU A 47 -5.70 -15.53 10.03
N TRP A 48 -5.31 -15.46 11.31
CA TRP A 48 -3.91 -15.61 11.74
C TRP A 48 -3.26 -16.89 11.21
N MET A 49 -3.90 -18.04 11.44
CA MET A 49 -3.36 -19.35 11.03
C MET A 49 -3.40 -19.56 9.50
N ARG A 50 -4.20 -18.79 8.78
CA ARG A 50 -4.29 -18.84 7.31
C ARG A 50 -3.22 -17.96 6.64
N PHE A 51 -2.73 -16.94 7.34
CA PHE A 51 -1.75 -15.97 6.86
C PHE A 51 -0.41 -16.17 7.56
N ASP A 52 0.22 -17.31 7.28
CA ASP A 52 1.56 -17.65 7.75
C ASP A 52 2.63 -16.98 6.86
N PHE A 53 2.65 -15.65 6.91
CA PHE A 53 3.59 -14.78 6.19
C PHE A 53 4.33 -13.83 7.14
N PHE A 54 4.20 -14.02 8.46
CA PHE A 54 4.84 -13.19 9.45
C PHE A 54 6.21 -13.78 9.81
N GLU A 55 7.24 -12.94 9.75
CA GLU A 55 8.60 -13.28 10.16
C GLU A 55 9.01 -12.39 11.35
N ALA A 56 9.93 -12.89 12.18
CA ALA A 56 10.43 -12.12 13.31
C ALA A 56 11.36 -11.00 12.83
N VAL A 57 11.13 -9.78 13.33
CA VAL A 57 11.96 -8.62 12.98
C VAL A 57 13.40 -8.78 13.51
N SER A 58 13.59 -9.56 14.58
CA SER A 58 14.92 -9.94 15.09
C SER A 58 15.78 -10.68 14.06
N ASP A 59 15.17 -11.32 13.06
CA ASP A 59 15.87 -12.08 12.03
C ASP A 59 16.30 -11.20 10.84
N TRP A 60 16.02 -9.89 10.90
CA TRP A 60 16.24 -8.92 9.83
C TRP A 60 17.26 -7.84 10.22
N PRO A 61 18.58 -8.08 10.10
CA PRO A 61 19.59 -7.09 10.48
C PRO A 61 19.47 -5.75 9.73
N TRP A 62 18.94 -5.77 8.51
CA TRP A 62 18.82 -4.58 7.65
C TRP A 62 17.83 -3.52 8.14
N CYS A 63 16.97 -3.82 9.13
CA CYS A 63 16.05 -2.85 9.75
C CYS A 63 16.32 -2.61 11.23
N GLN A 64 17.44 -3.11 11.76
CA GLN A 64 17.77 -2.98 13.17
C GLN A 64 18.79 -1.87 13.41
N LEU A 65 18.51 -1.03 14.39
CA LEU A 65 19.39 0.02 14.89
C LEU A 65 19.50 -0.16 16.39
N GLU A 66 20.65 -0.64 16.85
CA GLU A 66 20.95 -0.86 18.28
C GLU A 66 19.90 -1.72 19.02
N GLY A 67 19.36 -2.75 18.35
CA GLY A 67 18.32 -3.63 18.91
C GLY A 67 16.88 -3.08 18.79
N TRP A 68 16.69 -1.99 18.06
CA TRP A 68 15.39 -1.37 17.79
C TRP A 68 15.06 -1.41 16.30
N TRP A 69 13.78 -1.40 15.97
CA TRP A 69 13.29 -1.17 14.61
C TRP A 69 12.23 -0.08 14.63
N TYR A 70 12.03 0.57 13.48
CA TYR A 70 11.12 1.71 13.38
C TYR A 70 10.02 1.42 12.36
N PRO A 71 8.74 1.40 12.76
CA PRO A 71 7.63 1.27 11.82
C PRO A 71 7.51 2.54 10.97
N CYS A 72 7.31 2.37 9.67
CA CYS A 72 6.98 3.48 8.79
C CYS A 72 5.65 4.14 9.22
N PRO A 73 5.56 5.48 9.36
CA PRO A 73 4.30 6.14 9.75
C PRO A 73 3.18 6.00 8.70
N LYS A 74 3.54 5.66 7.44
CA LYS A 74 2.57 5.48 6.35
C LYS A 74 2.11 4.03 6.18
N CYS A 75 3.05 3.07 6.19
CA CYS A 75 2.73 1.66 5.95
C CYS A 75 2.98 0.71 7.13
N ARG A 76 3.43 1.23 8.28
CA ARG A 76 3.69 0.50 9.54
C ARG A 76 4.72 -0.63 9.47
N TRP A 77 5.22 -0.98 8.29
CA TRP A 77 6.26 -1.98 8.07
C TRP A 77 7.65 -1.44 8.48
N PRO A 78 8.60 -2.31 8.89
CA PRO A 78 9.94 -1.89 9.31
C PRO A 78 10.67 -1.04 8.26
N MET A 79 11.27 0.05 8.71
CA MET A 79 12.14 0.89 7.87
C MET A 79 13.55 0.30 7.77
N ARG A 80 14.21 0.49 6.63
CA ARG A 80 15.60 0.07 6.41
C ARG A 80 16.56 1.02 7.12
N VAL A 81 17.56 0.45 7.77
CA VAL A 81 18.72 1.15 8.33
C VAL A 81 19.84 1.15 7.29
N VAL A 82 20.45 2.31 7.07
CA VAL A 82 21.54 2.50 6.10
C VAL A 82 22.63 3.32 6.76
N GLU A 83 23.81 2.73 6.90
CA GLU A 83 25.00 3.41 7.38
C GLU A 83 25.71 4.12 6.23
N ILE A 84 25.95 5.42 6.38
CA ILE A 84 26.65 6.26 5.39
C ILE A 84 27.79 6.96 6.12
N GLY A 85 28.95 6.31 6.14
CA GLY A 85 30.11 6.80 6.89
C GLY A 85 29.84 6.78 8.39
N ARG A 86 29.74 7.97 9.01
CA ARG A 86 29.39 8.13 10.44
C ARG A 86 27.92 8.45 10.68
N GLU A 87 27.15 8.68 9.62
CA GLU A 87 25.71 8.94 9.73
C GLU A 87 24.93 7.64 9.58
N VAL A 88 23.85 7.52 10.35
CA VAL A 88 22.87 6.45 10.20
C VAL A 88 21.57 7.04 9.70
N GLU A 89 21.09 6.53 8.58
CA GLU A 89 19.78 6.86 8.02
C GLU A 89 18.79 5.72 8.26
N VAL A 90 17.54 6.09 8.55
CA VAL A 90 16.42 5.16 8.65
C VAL A 90 15.33 5.60 7.68
N ARG A 91 14.92 4.73 6.76
CA ARG A 91 13.98 5.10 5.69
C ARG A 91 13.06 3.98 5.24
N CYS A 92 11.84 4.34 4.89
CA CYS A 92 10.94 3.41 4.21
C CYS A 92 11.25 3.40 2.72
N GLU A 93 11.49 2.23 2.14
CA GLU A 93 11.85 2.12 0.72
C GLU A 93 10.74 2.63 -0.21
N ALA A 94 9.47 2.35 0.11
CA ALA A 94 8.32 2.79 -0.71
C ALA A 94 7.91 4.24 -0.44
N HIS A 95 8.10 4.74 0.78
CA HIS A 95 7.62 6.06 1.20
C HIS A 95 8.71 7.12 1.33
N ARG A 96 9.97 6.81 1.00
CA ARG A 96 11.06 7.80 0.90
C ARG A 96 10.69 9.00 0.01
N PRO A 97 10.08 8.83 -1.19
CA PRO A 97 9.64 9.97 -2.00
C PRO A 97 8.58 10.85 -1.32
N ARG A 98 7.90 10.34 -0.28
CA ARG A 98 6.89 11.04 0.52
C ARG A 98 7.46 11.56 1.85
N GLY A 99 8.77 11.67 1.99
CA GLY A 99 9.44 12.25 3.16
C GLY A 99 9.68 11.28 4.32
N VAL A 100 9.47 9.97 4.14
CA VAL A 100 9.75 8.98 5.18
C VAL A 100 11.24 8.62 5.16
N HIS A 101 12.05 9.55 5.66
CA HIS A 101 13.50 9.48 5.74
C HIS A 101 13.99 10.24 6.98
N TYR A 102 14.79 9.57 7.79
CA TYR A 102 15.25 10.07 9.08
C TYR A 102 16.75 9.86 9.23
N ARG A 103 17.38 10.70 10.04
CA ARG A 103 18.75 10.50 10.53
C ARG A 103 18.70 10.24 12.03
N MET A 104 19.64 9.43 12.51
CA MET A 104 19.86 9.26 13.94
C MET A 104 20.38 10.57 14.54
N SER A 105 19.76 11.01 15.64
CA SER A 105 20.25 12.13 16.44
C SER A 105 21.59 11.77 17.09
N GLN A 106 22.49 12.75 17.22
CA GLN A 106 23.73 12.56 17.98
C GLN A 106 23.55 12.76 19.49
N GLU A 107 22.35 13.15 19.93
CA GLU A 107 22.02 13.19 21.35
C GLU A 107 22.07 11.77 21.93
N GLN A 108 22.83 11.60 23.02
CA GLN A 108 23.00 10.30 23.65
C GLN A 108 21.65 9.77 24.11
N SER A 109 21.26 8.62 23.55
CA SER A 109 20.14 7.84 24.06
C SER A 109 20.64 7.00 25.24
N GLY A 110 19.88 7.01 26.34
CA GLY A 110 20.23 6.21 27.53
C GLY A 110 20.24 4.71 27.21
N ARG A 111 20.96 3.92 28.03
CA ARG A 111 21.00 2.46 27.87
C ARG A 111 19.58 1.89 27.93
N GLY A 112 19.18 1.11 26.92
CA GLY A 112 17.84 0.54 26.83
C GLY A 112 16.76 1.50 26.35
N VAL A 113 17.13 2.65 25.79
CA VAL A 113 16.22 3.60 25.12
C VAL A 113 16.48 3.54 23.62
N ALA A 114 15.41 3.59 22.82
CA ALA A 114 15.53 3.63 21.37
C ALA A 114 16.26 4.89 20.89
N PRO A 115 17.22 4.79 19.95
CA PRO A 115 17.84 5.95 19.33
C PRO A 115 16.83 6.96 18.77
N THR A 116 17.01 8.25 19.07
CA THR A 116 16.09 9.27 18.55
C THR A 116 16.34 9.50 17.06
N LEU A 117 15.26 9.50 16.27
CA LEU A 117 15.31 9.75 14.84
C LEU A 117 14.72 11.13 14.51
N VAL A 118 15.47 11.93 13.75
CA VAL A 118 15.04 13.25 13.27
C VAL A 118 14.78 13.17 11.78
N GLY A 119 13.60 13.63 11.34
CA GLY A 119 13.25 13.62 9.93
C GLY A 119 14.12 14.57 9.12
N THR A 120 14.44 14.19 7.88
CA THR A 120 15.32 14.98 6.99
C THR A 120 14.59 16.03 6.16
N GLY A 121 13.26 16.03 6.19
CA GLY A 121 12.40 16.95 5.42
C GLY A 121 11.62 17.93 6.29
N LYS A 122 10.98 18.92 5.64
CA LYS A 122 10.14 19.94 6.31
C LYS A 122 8.89 19.36 6.99
N VAL A 123 8.44 18.18 6.54
CA VAL A 123 7.27 17.47 7.07
C VAL A 123 7.69 16.02 7.27
N SER A 124 7.96 15.65 8.52
CA SER A 124 8.23 14.27 8.91
C SER A 124 7.38 13.93 10.12
N ASP A 125 6.58 12.87 10.00
CA ASP A 125 5.85 12.35 11.16
C ASP A 125 6.87 11.77 12.16
N PRO A 126 6.76 12.05 13.47
CA PRO A 126 7.64 11.46 14.47
C PRO A 126 7.48 9.94 14.46
N VAL A 127 8.57 9.24 14.76
CA VAL A 127 8.62 7.77 14.82
C VAL A 127 9.17 7.32 16.16
N VAL A 128 8.67 6.18 16.64
CA VAL A 128 9.08 5.57 17.91
C VAL A 128 9.68 4.21 17.61
N GLY A 129 10.86 3.95 18.17
CA GLY A 129 11.51 2.65 18.05
C GLY A 129 10.78 1.59 18.87
N LEU A 130 10.65 0.41 18.29
CA LEU A 130 10.12 -0.79 18.94
C LEU A 130 11.23 -1.83 19.09
N PRO A 131 11.20 -2.68 20.13
CA PRO A 131 12.22 -3.71 20.31
C PRO A 131 12.29 -4.66 19.11
N ALA A 132 13.49 -4.92 18.60
CA ALA A 132 13.73 -5.94 17.58
C ALA A 132 13.85 -7.33 18.24
N SER A 133 12.74 -7.83 18.78
CA SER A 133 12.67 -9.13 19.44
C SER A 133 11.91 -10.17 18.61
N SER A 134 12.03 -11.44 19.00
CA SER A 134 11.24 -12.54 18.44
C SER A 134 9.73 -12.37 18.60
N ASP A 135 9.30 -11.59 19.59
CA ASP A 135 7.89 -11.23 19.81
C ASP A 135 7.39 -10.06 18.95
N HIS A 136 8.24 -9.47 18.11
CA HIS A 136 7.83 -8.46 17.13
C HIS A 136 7.92 -9.07 15.73
N LEU A 137 6.77 -9.17 15.08
CA LEU A 137 6.67 -9.77 13.75
C LEU A 137 6.29 -8.72 12.72
N ALA A 138 6.63 -8.99 11.47
CA ALA A 138 6.20 -8.23 10.31
C ALA A 138 5.89 -9.18 9.15
N LEU A 139 4.94 -8.78 8.30
CA LEU A 139 4.67 -9.47 7.05
C LEU A 139 5.95 -9.55 6.22
N SER A 140 6.18 -10.69 5.58
CA SER A 140 7.34 -10.90 4.73
C SER A 140 7.41 -9.83 3.65
N ARG A 141 8.62 -9.54 3.21
CA ARG A 141 8.86 -8.45 2.24
C ARG A 141 7.99 -8.58 0.96
N PRO A 142 7.79 -9.75 0.35
CA PRO A 142 6.90 -9.89 -0.80
C PRO A 142 5.44 -9.54 -0.46
N VAL A 143 4.91 -10.01 0.67
CA VAL A 143 3.53 -9.69 1.08
C VAL A 143 3.36 -8.20 1.39
N TRP A 144 4.38 -7.58 1.99
CA TRP A 144 4.42 -6.12 2.12
C TRP A 144 4.37 -5.42 0.75
N ARG A 145 5.22 -5.81 -0.19
CA ARG A 145 5.31 -5.13 -1.49
C ARG A 145 4.03 -5.29 -2.33
N TYR A 146 3.50 -6.51 -2.38
CA TYR A 146 2.42 -6.87 -3.31
C TYR A 146 1.03 -6.91 -2.67
N GLY A 147 0.93 -7.00 -1.35
CA GLY A 147 -0.33 -6.94 -0.61
C GLY A 147 -0.55 -5.58 0.07
N VAL A 148 0.39 -5.17 0.93
CA VAL A 148 0.20 -3.99 1.79
C VAL A 148 0.18 -2.69 0.99
N LEU A 149 1.18 -2.45 0.15
CA LEU A 149 1.32 -1.17 -0.56
C LEU A 149 0.19 -0.88 -1.56
N PRO A 150 -0.26 -1.83 -2.40
CA PRO A 150 -1.46 -1.63 -3.21
C PRO A 150 -2.70 -1.33 -2.35
N THR A 151 -2.93 -2.10 -1.28
CA THR A 151 -4.06 -1.87 -0.36
C THR A 151 -4.06 -0.44 0.21
N LEU A 152 -2.88 0.08 0.60
CA LEU A 152 -2.77 1.45 1.11
C LEU A 152 -3.16 2.50 0.05
N LEU A 153 -2.79 2.28 -1.22
CA LEU A 153 -3.20 3.16 -2.31
C LEU A 153 -4.72 3.14 -2.55
N GLU A 154 -5.34 1.96 -2.44
CA GLU A 154 -6.79 1.78 -2.57
C GLU A 154 -7.54 2.50 -1.44
N ILE A 155 -7.08 2.33 -0.20
CA ILE A 155 -7.63 3.00 0.98
C ILE A 155 -7.46 4.52 0.87
N GLU A 156 -6.29 4.99 0.41
CA GLU A 156 -6.03 6.42 0.21
C GLU A 156 -6.99 7.01 -0.84
N LEU A 157 -7.25 6.29 -1.94
CA LEU A 157 -8.23 6.70 -2.96
C LEU A 157 -9.64 6.80 -2.38
N ARG A 158 -10.09 5.80 -1.62
CA ARG A 158 -11.39 5.82 -0.93
C ARG A 158 -11.50 7.02 0.01
N ASP A 159 -10.51 7.22 0.86
CA ASP A 159 -10.55 8.24 1.90
C ASP A 159 -10.56 9.67 1.33
N ARG A 160 -9.90 9.89 0.18
CA ARG A 160 -9.97 11.17 -0.55
C ARG A 160 -11.34 11.46 -1.18
N LEU A 161 -12.21 10.46 -1.31
CA LEU A 161 -13.50 10.55 -1.99
C LEU A 161 -14.73 10.36 -1.08
N LYS A 162 -14.59 9.68 0.07
CA LYS A 162 -15.72 9.22 0.92
C LYS A 162 -16.64 10.32 1.48
N VAL A 163 -16.16 11.56 1.59
CA VAL A 163 -16.91 12.68 2.20
C VAL A 163 -17.66 13.55 1.17
N ARG A 164 -17.74 13.12 -0.09
CA ARG A 164 -18.29 13.94 -1.17
C ARG A 164 -19.74 13.57 -1.46
N ALA A 165 -20.60 14.60 -1.51
CA ALA A 165 -21.96 14.45 -2.00
C ALA A 165 -21.96 13.79 -3.39
N HIS A 166 -22.95 12.93 -3.63
CA HIS A 166 -23.15 12.23 -4.91
C HIS A 166 -22.07 11.23 -5.30
N VAL A 167 -21.04 11.00 -4.47
CA VAL A 167 -19.98 10.00 -4.72
C VAL A 167 -20.21 8.78 -3.83
N ARG A 168 -20.29 7.60 -4.45
CA ARG A 168 -20.25 6.31 -3.75
C ARG A 168 -18.95 5.60 -4.13
N VAL A 169 -18.20 5.15 -3.13
CA VAL A 169 -17.02 4.32 -3.31
C VAL A 169 -17.28 2.97 -2.68
N GLU A 170 -17.19 1.92 -3.49
CA GLU A 170 -17.29 0.53 -3.07
C GLU A 170 -15.90 -0.12 -3.19
N MET A 171 -15.39 -0.65 -2.08
CA MET A 171 -14.09 -1.31 -2.02
C MET A 171 -14.24 -2.80 -2.30
N TRP A 172 -13.32 -3.33 -3.10
CA TRP A 172 -13.21 -4.75 -3.44
C TRP A 172 -14.55 -5.38 -3.86
N PRO A 173 -15.25 -4.77 -4.84
CA PRO A 173 -16.57 -5.22 -5.26
C PRO A 173 -16.51 -6.60 -5.91
N GLY A 174 -17.62 -7.34 -5.80
CA GLY A 174 -17.84 -8.60 -6.48
C GLY A 174 -18.25 -9.73 -5.53
N GLU A 175 -19.30 -10.45 -5.93
CA GLU A 175 -19.69 -11.75 -5.40
C GLU A 175 -19.97 -12.65 -6.63
N PRO A 176 -19.39 -13.87 -6.75
CA PRO A 176 -18.53 -14.58 -5.81
C PRO A 176 -17.03 -14.35 -6.01
N ARG A 177 -16.62 -13.44 -6.91
CA ARG A 177 -15.21 -13.14 -7.20
C ARG A 177 -14.86 -11.74 -6.73
N PRO A 178 -14.61 -11.53 -5.41
CA PRO A 178 -13.96 -10.30 -4.96
C PRO A 178 -12.63 -10.14 -5.74
N ASP A 179 -12.25 -8.90 -6.02
CA ASP A 179 -11.01 -8.51 -6.73
C ASP A 179 -11.07 -8.54 -8.28
N GLU A 180 -12.25 -8.39 -8.89
CA GLU A 180 -12.29 -8.13 -10.34
C GLU A 180 -11.62 -6.77 -10.71
N TYR A 181 -11.73 -5.84 -9.78
CA TYR A 181 -11.06 -4.54 -9.71
C TYR A 181 -11.15 -4.05 -8.25
N ASP A 182 -10.22 -3.19 -7.84
CA ASP A 182 -10.08 -2.79 -6.44
C ASP A 182 -11.19 -1.86 -5.95
N LEU A 183 -11.69 -0.93 -6.78
CA LEU A 183 -12.75 0.00 -6.40
C LEU A 183 -13.78 0.24 -7.49
N LYS A 184 -15.06 0.32 -7.11
CA LYS A 184 -16.12 0.92 -7.92
C LYS A 184 -16.43 2.31 -7.40
N ILE A 185 -16.21 3.32 -8.22
CA ILE A 185 -16.59 4.69 -7.90
C ILE A 185 -17.79 5.05 -8.77
N THR A 186 -18.88 5.48 -8.15
CA THR A 186 -20.10 5.92 -8.85
C THR A 186 -20.40 7.36 -8.45
N VAL A 187 -20.65 8.21 -9.46
CA VAL A 187 -21.07 9.60 -9.28
C VAL A 187 -22.47 9.77 -9.84
N ALA A 188 -23.42 10.13 -8.98
CA ALA A 188 -24.84 10.27 -9.29
C ALA A 188 -25.35 11.66 -8.86
N VAL A 189 -25.12 12.65 -9.73
CA VAL A 189 -25.63 14.03 -9.54
C VAL A 189 -27.00 14.14 -10.20
N PRO A 190 -28.04 14.66 -9.52
CA PRO A 190 -29.37 14.85 -10.12
C PRO A 190 -29.31 15.61 -11.45
N GLY A 191 -30.09 15.14 -12.43
CA GLY A 191 -30.14 15.72 -13.78
C GLY A 191 -28.91 15.48 -14.65
N ARG A 192 -27.94 14.65 -14.21
CA ARG A 192 -26.75 14.27 -15.00
C ARG A 192 -26.68 12.75 -15.19
N PRO A 193 -26.09 12.26 -16.31
CA PRO A 193 -25.82 10.84 -16.46
C PRO A 193 -24.91 10.31 -15.35
N VAL A 194 -25.26 9.14 -14.80
CA VAL A 194 -24.44 8.46 -13.80
C VAL A 194 -23.10 8.09 -14.42
N ARG A 195 -22.01 8.44 -13.74
CA ARG A 195 -20.65 8.08 -14.15
C ARG A 195 -20.08 7.00 -13.24
N THR A 196 -19.40 6.03 -13.82
CA THR A 196 -18.77 4.93 -13.07
C THR A 196 -17.32 4.74 -13.49
N TRP A 197 -16.45 4.61 -12.51
CA TRP A 197 -15.05 4.20 -12.67
C TRP A 197 -14.87 2.84 -11.99
N ARG A 198 -14.30 1.89 -12.73
CA ARG A 198 -13.81 0.61 -12.19
C ARG A 198 -12.30 0.74 -12.11
N VAL A 199 -11.77 0.74 -10.91
CA VAL A 199 -10.40 1.15 -10.62
C VAL A 199 -9.60 -0.03 -10.14
N ASP A 200 -8.38 -0.15 -10.64
CA ASP A 200 -7.37 -1.12 -10.24
C ASP A 200 -6.11 -0.34 -9.85
N ALA A 201 -5.83 -0.29 -8.56
CA ALA A 201 -4.71 0.42 -7.97
C ALA A 201 -3.45 -0.45 -8.04
N LYS A 202 -2.33 0.15 -8.47
CA LYS A 202 -1.09 -0.58 -8.74
C LYS A 202 0.11 0.24 -8.27
N ASP A 203 0.79 -0.25 -7.23
CA ASP A 203 2.10 0.26 -6.76
C ASP A 203 3.19 -0.75 -7.12
N TRP A 204 3.51 -0.82 -8.41
CA TRP A 204 4.53 -1.72 -8.94
C TRP A 204 5.90 -1.05 -8.95
N ALA A 205 6.97 -1.82 -8.71
CA ALA A 205 8.32 -1.24 -8.74
C ALA A 205 8.82 -0.95 -10.16
N SER A 206 8.21 -1.58 -11.17
CA SER A 206 8.57 -1.46 -12.58
C SER A 206 7.32 -1.31 -13.42
N ALA A 207 7.18 -0.17 -14.10
CA ALA A 207 6.12 0.04 -15.07
C ALA A 207 6.17 -0.94 -16.25
N ALA A 208 7.36 -1.41 -16.65
CA ALA A 208 7.50 -2.42 -17.70
C ALA A 208 6.91 -3.76 -17.26
N ALA A 209 7.21 -4.20 -16.03
CA ALA A 209 6.65 -5.42 -15.47
C ALA A 209 5.13 -5.31 -15.28
N LEU A 210 4.64 -4.14 -14.85
CA LEU A 210 3.20 -3.87 -14.74
C LEU A 210 2.52 -3.96 -16.12
N ALA A 211 3.09 -3.32 -17.14
CA ALA A 211 2.55 -3.35 -18.49
C ALA A 211 2.48 -4.80 -19.02
N GLN A 212 3.55 -5.58 -18.83
CA GLN A 212 3.59 -6.98 -19.23
C GLN A 212 2.50 -7.81 -18.53
N ALA A 213 2.39 -7.71 -17.21
CA ALA A 213 1.38 -8.43 -16.43
C ALA A 213 -0.07 -8.03 -16.83
N LEU A 214 -0.30 -6.77 -17.20
CA LEU A 214 -1.60 -6.32 -17.73
C LEU A 214 -1.85 -6.80 -19.16
N LEU A 215 -0.80 -6.98 -19.96
CA LEU A 215 -0.91 -7.47 -21.33
C LEU A 215 -1.29 -8.95 -21.39
N GLU A 216 -0.79 -9.75 -20.45
CA GLU A 216 -1.05 -11.19 -20.33
C GLU A 216 -2.49 -11.52 -19.89
N ARG A 217 -3.20 -10.57 -19.29
CA ARG A 217 -4.61 -10.73 -18.90
C ARG A 217 -5.52 -10.60 -20.10
N GLU A 218 -6.69 -11.22 -20.08
CA GLU A 218 -7.73 -10.93 -21.07
C GLU A 218 -8.30 -9.51 -20.89
N PRO A 219 -8.62 -8.78 -21.96
CA PRO A 219 -9.29 -7.49 -21.85
C PRO A 219 -10.67 -7.64 -21.19
N LYS A 220 -10.99 -6.73 -20.25
CA LYS A 220 -12.31 -6.68 -19.64
C LYS A 220 -13.34 -6.08 -20.61
N PRO A 221 -14.63 -6.46 -20.50
CA PRO A 221 -15.69 -5.92 -21.37
C PRO A 221 -16.03 -4.44 -21.07
N TYR A 222 -15.41 -3.84 -20.06
CA TYR A 222 -15.60 -2.45 -19.64
C TYR A 222 -14.26 -1.70 -19.59
N THR A 223 -14.31 -0.36 -19.49
CA THR A 223 -13.10 0.43 -19.25
C THR A 223 -12.58 0.23 -17.83
N LEU A 224 -11.35 -0.26 -17.70
CA LEU A 224 -10.62 -0.35 -16.44
C LEU A 224 -9.69 0.85 -16.26
N TYR A 225 -9.71 1.46 -15.08
CA TYR A 225 -8.82 2.57 -14.74
C TYR A 225 -7.66 2.05 -13.88
N ILE A 226 -6.47 1.96 -14.45
CA ILE A 226 -5.24 1.64 -13.72
C ILE A 226 -4.77 2.92 -13.02
N VAL A 227 -4.66 2.87 -11.70
CA VAL A 227 -4.23 4.01 -10.89
C VAL A 227 -2.88 3.70 -10.25
N VAL A 228 -1.90 4.55 -10.52
CA VAL A 228 -0.55 4.48 -9.92
C VAL A 228 -0.34 5.61 -8.91
N PRO A 229 0.57 5.45 -7.92
CA PRO A 229 0.99 6.55 -7.04
C PRO A 229 1.46 7.79 -7.80
N ASP A 230 1.27 8.98 -7.22
CA ASP A 230 1.65 10.24 -7.89
C ASP A 230 3.16 10.38 -8.14
N HIS A 231 4.02 9.75 -7.32
CA HIS A 231 5.47 9.76 -7.56
C HIS A 231 5.88 8.97 -8.82
N GLN A 232 4.98 8.12 -9.34
CA GLN A 232 5.12 7.39 -10.60
C GLN A 232 4.46 8.12 -11.79
N ALA A 233 4.12 9.40 -11.65
CA ALA A 233 3.49 10.17 -12.73
C ALA A 233 4.28 10.14 -14.05
N HIS A 234 5.61 10.08 -13.97
CA HIS A 234 6.50 9.99 -15.13
C HIS A 234 6.32 8.68 -15.93
N GLU A 235 5.83 7.61 -15.31
CA GLU A 235 5.61 6.31 -15.95
C GLU A 235 4.27 6.22 -16.70
N VAL A 236 3.34 7.14 -16.44
CA VAL A 236 1.97 7.10 -17.00
C VAL A 236 1.98 7.15 -18.54
N ALA A 237 2.87 7.96 -19.14
CA ALA A 237 2.96 8.06 -20.60
C ALA A 237 3.39 6.72 -21.23
N TYR A 238 4.40 6.07 -20.64
CA TYR A 238 4.85 4.75 -21.05
C TYR A 238 3.73 3.70 -20.95
N LEU A 239 3.03 3.65 -19.80
CA LEU A 239 1.94 2.69 -19.59
C LEU A 239 0.79 2.91 -20.59
N LYS A 240 0.43 4.16 -20.89
CA LYS A 240 -0.59 4.48 -21.90
C LYS A 240 -0.20 4.00 -23.29
N GLN A 241 1.05 4.20 -23.68
CA GLN A 241 1.54 3.75 -24.98
C GLN A 241 1.53 2.23 -25.09
N ARG A 242 2.01 1.52 -24.05
CA ARG A 242 2.08 0.04 -24.04
C ARG A 242 0.71 -0.62 -24.00
N LEU A 243 -0.28 0.02 -23.36
CA LEU A 243 -1.65 -0.49 -23.23
C LEU A 243 -2.61 0.09 -24.29
N ALA A 244 -2.08 0.75 -25.32
CA ALA A 244 -2.87 1.29 -26.42
C ALA A 244 -3.70 0.18 -27.10
N GLY A 245 -4.93 0.51 -27.50
CA GLY A 245 -5.87 -0.45 -28.07
C GLY A 245 -6.63 -1.31 -27.05
N ARG A 246 -6.25 -1.30 -25.76
CA ARG A 246 -7.03 -1.96 -24.70
C ARG A 246 -8.11 -1.04 -24.14
N ARG A 247 -9.15 -1.62 -23.55
CA ARG A 247 -10.19 -0.88 -22.78
C ARG A 247 -9.65 -0.46 -21.41
N THR A 248 -8.51 0.23 -21.40
CA THR A 248 -7.78 0.61 -20.18
C THR A 248 -7.41 2.08 -20.22
N LYS A 249 -7.54 2.77 -19.09
CA LYS A 249 -7.06 4.15 -18.89
C LYS A 249 -6.08 4.17 -17.73
N VAL A 250 -4.95 4.85 -17.90
CA VAL A 250 -3.93 4.97 -16.85
C VAL A 250 -3.92 6.39 -16.30
N LEU A 251 -4.03 6.52 -14.98
CA LEU A 251 -4.06 7.79 -14.25
C LEU A 251 -3.20 7.69 -12.99
N THR A 252 -2.81 8.83 -12.43
CA THR A 252 -2.30 8.86 -11.05
C THR A 252 -3.43 9.00 -10.05
N LEU A 253 -3.15 8.75 -8.78
CA LEU A 253 -4.07 8.94 -7.67
C LEU A 253 -4.73 10.33 -7.69
N THR A 254 -3.94 11.41 -7.77
CA THR A 254 -4.48 12.77 -7.77
C THR A 254 -5.35 13.01 -9.01
N ARG A 255 -4.91 12.56 -10.18
CA ARG A 255 -5.67 12.77 -11.43
C ARG A 255 -7.02 12.08 -11.44
N ILE A 256 -7.16 10.87 -10.87
CA ILE A 256 -8.47 10.22 -10.79
C ILE A 256 -9.37 10.90 -9.76
N VAL A 257 -8.81 11.33 -8.62
CA VAL A 257 -9.56 12.08 -7.61
C VAL A 257 -10.14 13.37 -8.21
N ASP A 258 -9.34 14.13 -8.96
CA ASP A 258 -9.80 15.38 -9.60
C ASP A 258 -10.86 15.12 -10.69
N GLN A 259 -10.77 14.00 -11.42
CA GLN A 259 -11.82 13.62 -12.38
C GLN A 259 -13.14 13.32 -11.69
N VAL A 260 -13.11 12.58 -10.58
CA VAL A 260 -14.31 12.23 -9.80
C VAL A 260 -14.90 13.48 -9.15
N LYS A 261 -14.08 14.34 -8.55
CA LYS A 261 -14.52 15.61 -7.95
C LYS A 261 -15.22 16.52 -8.96
N ARG A 262 -14.62 16.71 -10.15
CA ARG A 262 -15.24 17.51 -11.22
C ARG A 262 -16.56 16.91 -11.69
N ALA A 263 -16.65 15.58 -11.80
CA ALA A 263 -17.90 14.92 -12.15
C ALA A 263 -18.99 15.12 -11.08
N ALA A 264 -18.61 15.17 -9.80
CA ALA A 264 -19.51 15.42 -8.68
C ALA A 264 -19.89 16.90 -8.52
N GLY A 265 -19.36 17.80 -9.35
CA GLY A 265 -19.67 19.23 -9.31
C GLY A 265 -18.73 20.07 -8.45
N GLY A 266 -17.64 19.50 -7.92
CA GLY A 266 -16.58 20.27 -7.28
C GLY A 266 -15.83 21.09 -8.32
N ARG A 267 -15.88 22.43 -8.20
CA ARG A 267 -14.84 23.29 -8.76
C ARG A 267 -13.63 23.16 -7.83
N ASP A 268 -12.43 23.07 -8.39
CA ASP A 268 -11.20 23.14 -7.62
C ASP A 268 -11.18 24.50 -6.91
N GLU A 269 -11.20 24.49 -5.58
CA GLU A 269 -10.81 25.64 -4.75
C GLU A 269 -9.29 25.74 -4.70
#